data_AF-A0A7W4P0T4-F1
#
_entry.id   AF-A0A7W4P0T4-F1
#
_cell.length_a   1.000
_cell.length_b   1.000
_cell.length_c   1.000
_cell.angle_alpha   90.00
_cell.angle_beta   90.00
_cell.angle_gamma   90.00
#
_symmetry.space_group_name_H-M   'P 1'
#
loop_
_entity.id
_entity.type
_entity.pdbx_description
1 polymer ?
#
loop_
_entity_poly.entity_id
_entity_poly.type
_entity_poly.pdbx_seq_one_letter_code
_entity_poly.pdbx_strand_id
1 'polypeptide(L)'
;MPTIILSAHPARRYKTPSLSGTQIEFGRQVAPSVRIEARALPEIAEQALAFGGSVATAAPRVSFMISVRVASGERKPRGFDAADRAGQFHNADWIHTEIECPVRHVDGPGVRMWGSRLAPFQMDGQDPFWPGEEPDDFTSPADGSIGLYGYLRAVNARVQRRTHSWQSLFSIVHEVPLGDRYAARVHPFDVAAELLAGRLSPTSAAA
;
A
#
# COMPACT_ATOMS: atom_id res chain seq x y z
N MET A 1 26.39 -21.03 6.21
CA MET A 1 25.51 -19.85 6.31
C MET A 1 24.11 -20.40 6.46
N PRO A 2 23.26 -19.85 7.33
CA PRO A 2 21.93 -20.41 7.47
C PRO A 2 21.17 -20.25 6.15
N THR A 3 20.57 -21.35 5.70
CA THR A 3 19.67 -21.31 4.56
C THR A 3 18.31 -20.79 5.02
N ILE A 4 17.81 -19.76 4.35
CA ILE A 4 16.49 -19.18 4.58
C ILE A 4 15.58 -19.55 3.41
N ILE A 5 14.34 -19.88 3.72
CA ILE A 5 13.29 -20.20 2.76
C ILE A 5 12.31 -19.03 2.77
N LEU A 6 12.09 -18.44 1.59
CA LEU A 6 11.08 -17.42 1.37
C LEU A 6 9.90 -18.05 0.62
N SER A 7 8.69 -17.89 1.15
CA SER A 7 7.45 -18.37 0.52
C SER A 7 6.42 -17.25 0.50
N ALA A 8 5.69 -17.08 -0.60
CA ALA A 8 4.59 -16.12 -0.68
C ALA A 8 3.23 -16.83 -0.62
N HIS A 9 2.39 -16.41 0.31
CA HIS A 9 1.07 -17.00 0.54
C HIS A 9 -0.02 -15.95 0.37
N PRO A 10 -1.16 -16.29 -0.26
CA PRO A 10 -2.30 -15.38 -0.29
C PRO A 10 -2.67 -14.95 1.11
N ALA A 11 -2.84 -13.64 1.31
CA ALA A 11 -3.17 -13.09 2.60
C ALA A 11 -4.00 -11.83 2.44
N ARG A 12 -4.90 -11.56 3.39
CA ARG A 12 -5.59 -10.28 3.51
C ARG A 12 -5.63 -9.86 4.97
N ARG A 13 -5.53 -8.56 5.22
CA ARG A 13 -5.83 -7.99 6.53
C ARG A 13 -7.20 -7.36 6.46
N TYR A 14 -8.02 -7.60 7.47
CA TYR A 14 -9.36 -7.03 7.55
C TYR A 14 -9.51 -6.21 8.84
N LYS A 15 -10.36 -5.20 8.76
CA LYS A 15 -10.77 -4.36 9.88
C LYS A 15 -12.29 -4.23 9.88
N THR A 16 -12.88 -4.54 11.01
CA THR A 16 -14.27 -4.26 11.36
C THR A 16 -14.29 -3.25 12.51
N PRO A 17 -15.46 -2.73 12.90
CA PRO A 17 -15.56 -1.85 14.07
C PRO A 17 -15.07 -2.49 15.38
N SER A 18 -15.12 -3.81 15.50
CA SER A 18 -14.83 -4.55 16.74
C SER A 18 -13.58 -5.43 16.68
N LEU A 19 -13.03 -5.69 15.49
CA LEU A 19 -11.94 -6.64 15.30
C LEU A 19 -11.02 -6.21 14.15
N SER A 20 -9.74 -6.53 14.31
CA SER A 20 -8.80 -6.59 13.19
C SER A 20 -8.11 -7.93 13.17
N GLY A 21 -7.93 -8.50 11.98
CA GLY A 21 -7.27 -9.79 11.82
C GLY A 21 -6.51 -9.90 10.52
N THR A 22 -5.67 -10.92 10.42
CA THR A 22 -4.97 -11.29 9.19
C THR A 22 -5.34 -12.73 8.84
N GLN A 23 -5.85 -12.93 7.64
CA GLN A 23 -6.17 -14.24 7.08
C GLN A 23 -5.07 -14.63 6.10
N ILE A 24 -4.52 -15.83 6.26
CA ILE A 24 -3.40 -16.34 5.45
C ILE A 24 -3.74 -17.76 4.98
N GLU A 25 -3.51 -18.04 3.69
CA GLU A 25 -3.72 -19.35 3.09
C GLU A 25 -2.40 -20.11 2.95
N PHE A 26 -1.88 -20.69 4.04
CA PHE A 26 -0.59 -21.40 4.03
C PHE A 26 -0.55 -22.62 3.08
N GLY A 27 -1.70 -23.20 2.74
CA GLY A 27 -1.81 -24.31 1.78
C GLY A 27 -1.66 -23.91 0.32
N ARG A 28 -1.64 -22.61 0.01
CA ARG A 28 -1.51 -22.08 -1.34
C ARG A 28 -0.27 -21.20 -1.44
N GLN A 29 0.43 -21.30 -2.57
CA GLN A 29 1.55 -20.43 -2.89
C GLN A 29 1.17 -19.51 -4.05
N VAL A 30 1.56 -18.24 -3.95
CA VAL A 30 1.39 -17.25 -5.04
C VAL A 30 2.49 -17.43 -6.08
N ALA A 31 3.68 -17.84 -5.65
CA ALA A 31 4.85 -18.10 -6.48
C ALA A 31 5.71 -19.21 -5.87
N PRO A 32 6.59 -19.86 -6.65
CA PRO A 32 7.54 -20.83 -6.12
C PRO A 32 8.36 -20.26 -4.97
N SER A 33 8.60 -21.07 -3.93
CA SER A 33 9.47 -20.69 -2.83
C SER A 33 10.93 -20.64 -3.30
N VAL A 34 11.69 -19.70 -2.75
CA VAL A 34 13.13 -19.58 -3.02
C VAL A 34 13.94 -19.92 -1.77
N ARG A 35 15.14 -20.44 -1.98
CA ARG A 35 16.14 -20.64 -0.93
C ARG A 35 17.24 -19.62 -1.12
N ILE A 36 17.60 -18.96 -0.03
CA ILE A 36 18.65 -17.96 -0.01
C ILE A 36 19.65 -18.29 1.09
N GLU A 37 20.90 -17.88 0.89
CA GLU A 37 21.90 -17.88 1.94
C GLU A 37 22.08 -16.45 2.43
N ALA A 38 21.94 -16.24 3.74
CA ALA A 38 22.12 -14.93 4.34
C ALA A 38 22.77 -15.04 5.72
N ARG A 39 23.72 -14.16 6.04
CA ARG A 39 24.43 -14.15 7.32
C ARG A 39 23.83 -13.18 8.33
N ALA A 40 23.18 -12.12 7.85
CA ALA A 40 22.72 -11.02 8.67
C ALA A 40 21.25 -10.70 8.43
N LEU A 41 20.59 -10.12 9.45
CA LEU A 41 19.17 -9.75 9.37
C LEU A 41 18.87 -8.72 8.26
N PRO A 42 19.72 -7.69 8.01
CA PRO A 42 19.48 -6.76 6.90
C PRO A 42 19.51 -7.44 5.53
N GLU A 43 20.42 -8.39 5.32
CA GLU A 43 20.50 -9.16 4.08
C GLU A 43 19.23 -10.01 3.86
N ILE A 44 18.68 -10.60 4.93
CA ILE A 44 17.40 -11.31 4.86
C ILE A 44 16.27 -10.36 4.48
N ALA A 45 16.23 -9.15 5.06
CA ALA A 45 15.20 -8.16 4.76
C ALA A 45 15.26 -7.67 3.31
N GLU A 46 16.45 -7.36 2.81
CA GLU A 46 16.68 -6.95 1.41
C GLU A 46 16.24 -8.05 0.44
N GLN A 47 16.61 -9.30 0.71
CA GLN A 47 16.23 -10.42 -0.15
C GLN A 47 14.73 -10.78 -0.04
N ALA A 48 14.12 -10.61 1.13
CA ALA A 48 12.66 -10.74 1.28
C ALA A 48 11.92 -9.66 0.48
N LEU A 49 12.41 -8.42 0.50
CA LEU A 49 11.85 -7.32 -0.28
C LEU A 49 12.00 -7.56 -1.79
N ALA A 50 13.18 -8.00 -2.25
CA ALA A 50 13.42 -8.36 -3.65
C ALA A 50 12.53 -9.53 -4.10
N PHE A 51 12.41 -10.57 -3.27
CA PHE A 51 11.51 -11.69 -3.54
C PHE A 51 10.06 -11.21 -3.68
N GLY A 52 9.56 -10.39 -2.75
CA GLY A 52 8.21 -9.83 -2.83
C GLY A 52 7.97 -8.98 -4.08
N GLY A 53 8.96 -8.17 -4.48
CA GLY A 53 8.91 -7.44 -5.77
C GLY A 53 8.78 -8.38 -6.97
N SER A 54 9.52 -9.48 -6.99
CA SER A 54 9.40 -10.49 -8.06
C SER A 54 8.03 -11.19 -8.06
N VAL A 55 7.48 -11.49 -6.89
CA VAL A 55 6.13 -12.07 -6.75
C VAL A 55 5.07 -11.09 -7.24
N ALA A 56 5.16 -9.82 -6.87
CA ALA A 56 4.22 -8.78 -7.31
C ALA A 56 4.29 -8.55 -8.84
N THR A 57 5.46 -8.77 -9.45
CA THR A 57 5.61 -8.70 -10.92
C THR A 57 4.98 -9.90 -11.61
N ALA A 58 5.19 -11.11 -11.07
CA ALA A 58 4.67 -12.35 -11.65
C ALA A 58 3.15 -12.55 -11.42
N ALA A 59 2.64 -12.05 -10.29
CA ALA A 59 1.24 -12.12 -9.88
C ALA A 59 0.75 -10.71 -9.51
N PRO A 60 0.57 -9.83 -10.51
CA PRO A 60 0.19 -8.45 -10.26
C PRO A 60 -1.17 -8.36 -9.57
N ARG A 61 -1.31 -7.35 -8.71
CA ARG A 61 -2.56 -7.02 -7.99
C ARG A 61 -3.02 -8.06 -6.96
N VAL A 62 -2.21 -9.08 -6.68
CA VAL A 62 -2.49 -10.10 -5.67
C VAL A 62 -1.98 -9.62 -4.31
N SER A 63 -2.83 -9.79 -3.28
CA SER A 63 -2.44 -9.57 -1.88
C SER A 63 -1.79 -10.82 -1.29
N PHE A 64 -0.61 -10.66 -0.70
CA PHE A 64 0.13 -11.79 -0.13
C PHE A 64 1.01 -11.40 1.05
N MET A 65 1.40 -12.42 1.82
CA MET A 65 2.38 -12.32 2.89
C MET A 65 3.60 -13.16 2.54
N ILE A 66 4.79 -12.64 2.82
CA ILE A 66 6.03 -13.42 2.76
C ILE A 66 6.24 -14.12 4.09
N SER A 67 6.43 -15.44 4.03
CA SER A 67 6.92 -16.25 5.14
C SER A 67 8.43 -16.38 5.00
N VAL A 68 9.16 -15.91 6.01
CA VAL A 68 10.62 -16.03 6.11
C VAL A 68 10.93 -17.11 7.14
N ARG A 69 11.50 -18.22 6.71
CA ARG A 69 11.76 -19.38 7.58
C ARG A 69 13.20 -19.84 7.46
N VAL A 70 13.82 -20.15 8.58
CA VAL A 70 15.13 -20.83 8.59
C VAL A 70 14.91 -22.30 8.22
N ALA A 71 15.74 -22.85 7.32
CA ALA A 71 15.65 -24.24 6.92
C ALA A 71 15.79 -25.19 8.12
N SER A 72 15.16 -26.36 8.04
CA SER A 72 15.26 -27.36 9.12
C SER A 72 16.72 -27.78 9.33
N GLY A 73 17.14 -27.89 10.59
CA GLY A 73 18.51 -28.25 10.97
C GLY A 73 19.51 -27.08 10.97
N GLU A 74 19.13 -25.91 10.45
CA GLU A 74 19.98 -24.73 10.44
C GLU A 74 19.84 -23.90 11.73
N ARG A 75 20.93 -23.26 12.15
CA ARG A 75 20.91 -22.36 13.30
C ARG A 75 20.33 -21.01 12.90
N LYS A 76 19.26 -20.56 13.59
CA LYS A 76 18.71 -19.22 13.38
C LYS A 76 19.77 -18.13 13.59
N PRO A 77 19.84 -17.10 12.72
CA PRO A 77 20.62 -15.91 12.97
C PRO A 77 20.26 -15.27 14.31
N ARG A 78 21.24 -14.64 14.96
CA ARG A 78 21.00 -13.94 16.23
C ARG A 78 19.97 -12.83 16.01
N GLY A 79 18.94 -12.78 16.87
CA GLY A 79 17.89 -11.76 16.81
C GLY A 79 16.79 -12.03 15.77
N PHE A 80 16.83 -13.14 15.03
CA PHE A 80 15.87 -13.46 13.97
C PHE A 80 14.41 -13.35 14.43
N ASP A 81 14.04 -14.01 15.54
CA ASP A 81 12.64 -14.01 16.02
C ASP A 81 12.18 -12.63 16.51
N ALA A 82 13.11 -11.80 16.99
CA ALA A 82 12.79 -10.43 17.37
C ALA A 82 12.59 -9.55 16.14
N ALA A 83 13.42 -9.70 15.11
CA ALA A 83 13.31 -9.01 13.83
C ALA A 83 12.01 -9.38 13.09
N ASP A 84 11.68 -10.66 13.07
CA ASP A 84 10.44 -11.17 12.46
C ASP A 84 9.21 -10.60 13.16
N ARG A 85 9.18 -10.64 14.50
CA ARG A 85 8.09 -10.05 15.30
C ARG A 85 7.98 -8.53 15.12
N ALA A 86 9.11 -7.86 14.93
CA ALA A 86 9.16 -6.42 14.66
C ALA A 86 8.82 -6.06 13.21
N GLY A 87 8.57 -7.04 12.33
CA GLY A 87 8.23 -6.80 10.93
C GLY A 87 9.40 -6.33 10.07
N GLN A 88 10.64 -6.51 10.52
CA GLN A 88 11.85 -6.01 9.83
C GLN A 88 12.13 -6.70 8.49
N PHE A 89 11.49 -7.84 8.23
CA PHE A 89 11.61 -8.56 6.96
C PHE A 89 10.54 -8.17 5.94
N HIS A 90 9.76 -7.12 6.20
CA HIS A 90 8.73 -6.61 5.29
C HIS A 90 7.61 -7.61 4.98
N ASN A 91 7.48 -8.69 5.75
CA ASN A 91 6.57 -9.83 5.51
C ASN A 91 5.14 -9.45 5.11
N ALA A 92 4.64 -8.33 5.66
CA ALA A 92 3.26 -7.89 5.53
C ALA A 92 3.07 -6.68 4.59
N ASP A 93 4.12 -6.20 3.92
CA ASP A 93 4.08 -4.94 3.17
C ASP A 93 3.16 -5.02 1.93
N TRP A 94 3.03 -6.22 1.35
CA TRP A 94 2.13 -6.54 0.22
C TRP A 94 0.72 -6.95 0.64
N ILE A 95 0.40 -6.95 1.94
CA ILE A 95 -0.93 -7.32 2.41
C ILE A 95 -1.89 -6.13 2.24
N HIS A 96 -2.93 -6.35 1.46
CA HIS A 96 -4.06 -5.44 1.35
C HIS A 96 -4.84 -5.42 2.68
N THR A 97 -5.03 -4.21 3.23
CA THR A 97 -5.81 -4.00 4.44
C THR A 97 -7.19 -3.44 4.08
N GLU A 98 -8.20 -4.29 4.16
CA GLU A 98 -9.59 -3.98 3.85
C GLU A 98 -10.37 -3.57 5.10
N ILE A 99 -11.18 -2.52 4.96
CA ILE A 99 -12.23 -2.16 5.92
C ILE A 99 -13.51 -2.83 5.42
N GLU A 100 -14.02 -3.82 6.15
CA GLU A 100 -15.15 -4.64 5.67
C GLU A 100 -16.47 -3.87 5.65
N CYS A 101 -16.65 -2.94 6.60
CA CYS A 101 -17.80 -2.05 6.69
C CYS A 101 -17.33 -0.58 6.63
N PRO A 102 -16.89 -0.09 5.45
CA PRO A 102 -16.36 1.26 5.35
C PRO A 102 -17.47 2.28 5.62
N VAL A 103 -17.17 3.28 6.45
CA VAL A 103 -18.11 4.36 6.77
C VAL A 103 -18.35 5.16 5.49
N ARG A 104 -19.62 5.22 5.05
CA ARG A 104 -20.00 6.01 3.87
C ARG A 104 -19.73 7.48 4.12
N HIS A 105 -19.25 8.15 3.08
CA HIS A 105 -19.14 9.58 3.07
C HIS A 105 -20.51 10.22 2.76
N VAL A 106 -20.79 11.41 3.30
CA VAL A 106 -22.08 12.10 3.06
C VAL A 106 -22.40 12.26 1.57
N ASP A 107 -21.37 12.47 0.77
CA ASP A 107 -21.44 12.65 -0.68
C ASP A 107 -21.11 11.38 -1.51
N GLY A 108 -20.97 10.19 -0.91
CA GLY A 108 -20.72 8.96 -1.68
C GLY A 108 -20.10 7.79 -0.91
N PRO A 109 -19.34 6.91 -1.59
CA PRO A 109 -18.79 5.71 -0.96
C PRO A 109 -17.73 6.07 0.09
N GLY A 110 -17.52 5.15 1.04
CA GLY A 110 -16.41 5.24 2.00
C GLY A 110 -15.10 4.73 1.41
N VAL A 111 -14.02 4.83 2.19
CA VAL A 111 -12.72 4.25 1.83
C VAL A 111 -12.68 2.79 2.30
N ARG A 112 -12.48 1.86 1.37
CA ARG A 112 -12.33 0.42 1.66
C ARG A 112 -10.88 0.06 1.96
N MET A 113 -9.93 0.61 1.21
CA MET A 113 -8.49 0.41 1.43
C MET A 113 -7.77 1.74 1.31
N TRP A 114 -6.98 2.09 2.33
CA TRP A 114 -6.07 3.23 2.25
C TRP A 114 -4.81 2.91 1.44
N GLY A 115 -4.47 1.64 1.29
CA GLY A 115 -3.23 1.21 0.64
C GLY A 115 -1.98 1.49 1.47
N SER A 116 -0.83 1.31 0.83
CA SER A 116 0.50 1.51 1.40
C SER A 116 1.48 1.91 0.28
N ARG A 117 2.79 1.80 0.52
CA ARG A 117 3.76 1.88 -0.57
C ARG A 117 3.53 0.79 -1.61
N LEU A 118 3.16 -0.43 -1.19
CA LEU A 118 3.07 -1.63 -2.04
C LEU A 118 1.64 -2.19 -2.18
N ALA A 119 0.65 -1.56 -1.55
CA ALA A 119 -0.76 -1.95 -1.62
C ALA A 119 -1.63 -0.80 -2.16
N PRO A 120 -2.70 -1.09 -2.91
CA PRO A 120 -3.48 -0.08 -3.59
C PRO A 120 -4.47 0.63 -2.66
N PHE A 121 -4.88 1.83 -3.07
CA PHE A 121 -6.04 2.52 -2.51
C PHE A 121 -7.32 2.05 -3.20
N GLN A 122 -8.45 2.03 -2.47
CA GLN A 122 -9.74 1.62 -3.00
C GLN A 122 -10.89 2.33 -2.28
N MET A 123 -11.80 2.91 -3.07
CA MET A 123 -13.12 3.35 -2.61
C MET A 123 -14.09 2.17 -2.58
N ASP A 124 -15.02 2.17 -1.64
CA ASP A 124 -16.03 1.12 -1.56
C ASP A 124 -16.86 1.03 -2.85
N GLY A 125 -17.09 -0.20 -3.31
CA GLY A 125 -17.77 -0.49 -4.57
C GLY A 125 -17.00 -0.16 -5.85
N GLN A 126 -15.70 0.16 -5.78
CA GLN A 126 -14.84 0.42 -6.94
C GLN A 126 -13.68 -0.57 -7.00
N ASP A 127 -13.08 -0.74 -8.17
CA ASP A 127 -11.83 -1.49 -8.31
C ASP A 127 -10.67 -0.74 -7.61
N PRO A 128 -9.68 -1.46 -7.05
CA PRO A 128 -8.49 -0.83 -6.50
C PRO A 128 -7.72 -0.07 -7.59
N PHE A 129 -7.20 1.09 -7.22
CA PHE A 129 -6.42 1.92 -8.13
C PHE A 129 -4.99 1.39 -8.23
N TRP A 130 -4.58 1.08 -9.45
CA TRP A 130 -3.22 0.65 -9.78
C TRP A 130 -2.57 1.64 -10.75
N PRO A 131 -1.27 1.93 -10.60
CA PRO A 131 -0.49 2.59 -11.63
C PRO A 131 -0.60 1.86 -12.97
N GLY A 132 -0.64 2.62 -14.06
CA GLY A 132 -0.55 2.07 -15.42
C GLY A 132 0.87 1.61 -15.75
N GLU A 133 1.04 1.09 -16.98
CA GLU A 133 2.37 0.76 -17.51
C GLU A 133 3.19 2.02 -17.79
N GLU A 134 2.53 3.08 -18.28
CA GLU A 134 3.15 4.37 -18.56
C GLU A 134 2.93 5.36 -17.40
N PRO A 135 3.96 6.13 -17.01
CA PRO A 135 3.82 7.18 -16.00
C PRO A 135 2.83 8.26 -16.43
N ASP A 136 2.01 8.70 -15.47
CA ASP A 136 1.08 9.83 -15.62
C ASP A 136 1.36 10.95 -14.62
N ASP A 137 0.54 12.02 -14.67
CA ASP A 137 0.63 13.18 -13.78
C ASP A 137 0.66 12.84 -12.28
N PHE A 138 0.14 11.68 -11.87
CA PHE A 138 0.06 11.25 -10.47
C PHE A 138 1.22 10.36 -10.05
N THR A 139 2.01 9.87 -11.01
CA THR A 139 3.08 8.90 -10.76
C THR A 139 4.23 9.53 -9.98
N SER A 140 4.71 10.71 -10.38
CA SER A 140 5.76 11.42 -9.64
C SER A 140 5.29 11.93 -8.27
N PRO A 141 4.11 12.57 -8.12
CA PRO A 141 3.59 13.00 -6.81
C PRO A 141 3.33 11.87 -5.81
N ALA A 142 3.12 10.64 -6.29
CA ALA A 142 2.92 9.49 -5.44
C ALA A 142 4.21 8.94 -4.81
N ASP A 143 5.39 9.36 -5.27
CA ASP A 143 6.72 8.94 -4.77
C ASP A 143 6.85 7.40 -4.61
N GLY A 144 6.35 6.67 -5.60
CA GLY A 144 6.35 5.21 -5.62
C GLY A 144 5.38 4.54 -4.63
N SER A 145 4.49 5.28 -3.97
CA SER A 145 3.40 4.71 -3.18
C SER A 145 2.17 4.41 -4.03
N ILE A 146 1.82 3.14 -4.15
CA ILE A 146 0.62 2.68 -4.86
C ILE A 146 -0.66 3.21 -4.19
N GLY A 147 -0.69 3.24 -2.85
CA GLY A 147 -1.78 3.80 -2.06
C GLY A 147 -1.96 5.29 -2.27
N LEU A 148 -0.89 6.08 -2.18
CA LEU A 148 -0.96 7.52 -2.44
C LEU A 148 -1.36 7.81 -3.89
N TYR A 149 -0.81 7.08 -4.87
CA TYR A 149 -1.22 7.18 -6.26
C TYR A 149 -2.74 7.02 -6.41
N GLY A 150 -3.30 5.94 -5.85
CA GLY A 150 -4.73 5.69 -5.96
C GLY A 150 -5.59 6.71 -5.21
N TYR A 151 -5.11 7.22 -4.08
CA TYR A 151 -5.74 8.31 -3.36
C TYR A 151 -5.82 9.60 -4.21
N LEU A 152 -4.70 9.99 -4.85
CA LEU A 152 -4.65 11.16 -5.72
C LEU A 152 -5.59 11.01 -6.92
N ARG A 153 -5.66 9.82 -7.53
CA ARG A 153 -6.62 9.51 -8.61
C ARG A 153 -8.07 9.65 -8.14
N ALA A 154 -8.39 9.23 -6.91
CA ALA A 154 -9.72 9.38 -6.34
C ALA A 154 -10.09 10.86 -6.07
N VAL A 155 -9.15 11.67 -5.57
CA VAL A 155 -9.33 13.13 -5.42
C VAL A 155 -9.54 13.76 -6.80
N ASN A 156 -8.71 13.44 -7.80
CA ASN A 156 -8.82 13.96 -9.15
C ASN A 156 -10.19 13.67 -9.77
N ALA A 157 -10.62 12.40 -9.71
CA ALA A 157 -11.91 11.99 -10.24
C ALA A 157 -13.08 12.71 -9.55
N ARG A 158 -12.93 13.14 -8.30
CA ARG A 158 -13.94 13.94 -7.61
C ARG A 158 -13.93 15.40 -8.07
N VAL A 159 -12.75 16.01 -8.19
CA VAL A 159 -12.57 17.39 -8.70
C VAL A 159 -13.13 17.52 -10.11
N GLN A 160 -12.79 16.61 -11.01
CA GLN A 160 -13.27 16.58 -12.39
C GLN A 160 -14.80 16.49 -12.47
N ARG A 161 -15.40 15.61 -11.66
CA ARG A 161 -16.86 15.48 -11.58
C ARG A 161 -17.55 16.74 -11.06
N ARG A 162 -16.95 17.46 -10.10
CA ARG A 162 -17.53 18.68 -9.52
C ARG A 162 -17.37 19.91 -10.43
N THR A 163 -16.32 19.94 -11.25
CA THR A 163 -16.00 21.06 -12.16
C THR A 163 -16.52 20.84 -13.57
N HIS A 164 -17.02 19.64 -13.90
CA HIS A 164 -17.35 19.23 -15.26
C HIS A 164 -16.17 19.41 -16.24
N SER A 165 -14.95 19.23 -15.75
CA SER A 165 -13.70 19.39 -16.50
C SER A 165 -12.89 18.09 -16.46
N TRP A 166 -12.09 17.87 -17.51
CA TRP A 166 -11.12 16.77 -17.58
C TRP A 166 -9.71 17.21 -17.19
N GLN A 167 -9.54 18.47 -16.77
CA GLN A 167 -8.24 18.96 -16.31
C GLN A 167 -7.78 18.18 -15.08
N SER A 168 -6.46 17.98 -15.00
CA SER A 168 -5.81 17.37 -13.84
C SER A 168 -5.98 18.27 -12.61
N LEU A 169 -6.14 17.69 -11.42
CA LEU A 169 -6.19 18.46 -10.18
C LEU A 169 -4.95 19.35 -10.02
N PHE A 170 -3.81 18.96 -10.59
CA PHE A 170 -2.58 19.74 -10.53
C PHE A 170 -2.60 21.04 -11.35
N SER A 171 -3.61 21.22 -12.22
CA SER A 171 -3.88 22.53 -12.84
C SER A 171 -4.53 23.54 -11.87
N ILE A 172 -5.09 23.05 -10.76
CA ILE A 172 -5.72 23.85 -9.71
C ILE A 172 -4.76 24.00 -8.52
N VAL A 173 -3.88 23.02 -8.30
CA VAL A 173 -3.02 22.97 -7.13
C VAL A 173 -1.63 22.44 -7.46
N HIS A 174 -0.61 23.31 -7.32
CA HIS A 174 0.77 22.94 -7.65
C HIS A 174 1.57 22.39 -6.45
N GLU A 175 1.18 22.69 -5.20
CA GLU A 175 2.06 22.49 -4.02
C GLU A 175 1.35 22.06 -2.73
N VAL A 176 0.07 21.65 -2.78
CA VAL A 176 -0.62 21.23 -1.56
C VAL A 176 -0.11 19.85 -1.13
N PRO A 177 0.16 19.62 0.17
CA PRO A 177 0.64 18.33 0.63
C PRO A 177 -0.52 17.34 0.69
N LEU A 178 -0.96 16.87 -0.48
CA LEU A 178 -1.94 15.80 -0.62
C LEU A 178 -1.44 14.51 0.05
N GLY A 179 -0.11 14.35 0.16
CA GLY A 179 0.54 13.33 0.98
C GLY A 179 0.22 13.44 2.48
N ASP A 180 0.15 14.64 3.05
CA ASP A 180 -0.20 14.83 4.46
C ASP A 180 -1.67 14.51 4.71
N ARG A 181 -2.55 14.87 3.76
CA ARG A 181 -3.98 14.51 3.82
C ARG A 181 -4.19 13.00 3.74
N TYR A 182 -3.41 12.34 2.87
CA TYR A 182 -3.37 10.88 2.80
C TYR A 182 -2.87 10.25 4.11
N ALA A 183 -1.77 10.76 4.67
CA ALA A 183 -1.21 10.29 5.94
C ALA A 183 -2.20 10.47 7.12
N ALA A 184 -2.91 11.60 7.14
CA ALA A 184 -3.96 11.91 8.10
C ALA A 184 -5.28 11.16 7.84
N ARG A 185 -5.36 10.35 6.76
CA ARG A 185 -6.56 9.61 6.34
C ARG A 185 -7.79 10.50 6.16
N VAL A 186 -7.57 11.69 5.59
CA VAL A 186 -8.66 12.60 5.21
C VAL A 186 -9.32 12.05 3.95
N HIS A 187 -10.65 11.99 3.93
CA HIS A 187 -11.40 11.40 2.83
C HIS A 187 -11.13 12.15 1.50
N PRO A 188 -10.97 11.46 0.35
CA PRO A 188 -10.69 12.13 -0.93
C PRO A 188 -11.72 13.19 -1.32
N PHE A 189 -12.98 13.00 -0.90
CA PHE A 189 -14.06 13.93 -1.24
C PHE A 189 -14.01 15.22 -0.42
N ASP A 190 -13.59 15.14 0.84
CA ASP A 190 -13.36 16.32 1.67
C ASP A 190 -12.22 17.14 1.09
N VAL A 191 -11.10 16.48 0.75
CA VAL A 191 -9.96 17.16 0.10
C VAL A 191 -10.36 17.82 -1.21
N ALA A 192 -11.13 17.14 -2.07
CA ALA A 192 -11.64 17.74 -3.29
C ALA A 192 -12.52 18.97 -3.02
N ALA A 193 -13.36 18.95 -1.98
CA ALA A 193 -14.18 20.09 -1.60
C ALA A 193 -13.32 21.26 -1.07
N GLU A 194 -12.30 20.97 -0.24
CA GLU A 194 -11.35 21.96 0.25
C GLU A 194 -10.56 22.62 -0.90
N LEU A 195 -10.14 21.83 -1.91
CA LEU A 195 -9.44 22.32 -3.10
C LEU A 195 -10.33 23.32 -3.87
N LEU A 196 -11.58 22.93 -4.14
CA LEU A 196 -12.52 23.75 -4.90
C LEU A 196 -12.98 25.00 -4.15
N ALA A 197 -12.96 24.97 -2.82
CA ALA A 197 -13.25 26.13 -1.98
C ALA A 197 -12.04 27.08 -1.83
N GLY A 198 -10.88 26.76 -2.43
CA GLY A 198 -9.64 27.52 -2.26
C GLY A 198 -9.07 27.48 -0.84
N ARG A 199 -9.48 26.49 -0.02
CA ARG A 199 -9.11 26.38 1.40
C ARG A 199 -7.80 25.63 1.64
N LEU A 200 -7.26 25.02 0.59
CA LEU A 200 -5.93 24.45 0.59
C LEU A 200 -4.97 25.48 0.00
N SER A 201 -4.47 26.38 0.84
CA SER A 201 -3.35 27.24 0.46
C SER A 201 -2.05 26.44 0.45
N PRO A 202 -1.07 26.76 -0.43
CA PRO A 202 0.28 26.25 -0.27
C PRO A 202 0.77 26.62 1.12
N THR A 203 1.36 25.67 1.84
CA THR A 203 2.05 25.98 3.08
C THR A 203 3.12 26.99 2.74
N SER A 204 2.97 28.24 3.20
CA SER A 204 4.02 29.25 3.16
C SER A 204 5.30 28.59 3.64
N ALA A 205 6.31 28.51 2.78
CA ALA A 205 7.64 28.10 3.16
C ALA A 205 8.02 28.87 4.43
N ALA A 206 8.41 28.13 5.47
CA ALA A 206 8.98 28.73 6.66
C ALA A 206 10.25 29.50 6.25
N ALA A 207 10.29 30.77 6.62
CA ALA A 207 11.47 31.62 6.56
C ALA A 207 12.59 31.12 7.47
#